data_AF-X0ZQH4-F1
#
_entry.id   AF-X0ZQH4-F1
#
_cell.length_a   1.000
_cell.length_b   1.000
_cell.length_c   1.000
_cell.angle_alpha   90.00
_cell.angle_beta   90.00
_cell.angle_gamma   90.00
#
_symmetry.space_group_name_H-M   'P 1'
#
loop_
_entity.id
_entity.type
_entity.pdbx_description
1 polymer ?
#
loop_
_entity_poly.entity_id
_entity_poly.type
_entity_poly.pdbx_seq_one_letter_code
_entity_poly.pdbx_strand_id
1 'polypeptide(L)'
;MAFDVGAIVGRLELRKDQWDASIKKVQADQRSLSGMVLRNSQQFKRMGRSMTIAGTAVVGTVGIMVHAFATFDHAMNESLAIMGDVSDEMKKDMADAALEMSTKTVYSAKELAKSYFYLASAGMDAAQSIKALPVVAKFAQAGTFDLATATDLLTDAQTALGLSSKNAVENQKNLIEVSDVLVKANTLANASVLQFSESLTNKAAAALVNVNKEMYEGVAVLAAYADKGVKGQIAGSRLAMMLNSLDIASRKNREAWEENGLALFDAQGEMRSIGDLIGDLEVKLGGMTTKQKSATLAALGFTVRT
;
A
#
# COMPACT_ATOMS: atom_id res chain seq x y z
N MET A 1 -24.78 51.83 -14.82
CA MET A 1 -25.59 50.64 -15.17
C MET A 1 -26.54 50.36 -14.03
N ALA A 2 -27.82 50.72 -14.20
CA ALA A 2 -28.87 50.47 -13.22
C ALA A 2 -29.43 49.06 -13.45
N PHE A 3 -29.43 48.22 -12.42
CA PHE A 3 -29.98 46.87 -12.50
C PHE A 3 -31.50 46.92 -12.36
N ASP A 4 -32.20 46.46 -13.39
CA ASP A 4 -33.66 46.35 -13.46
C ASP A 4 -34.15 45.27 -12.47
N VAL A 5 -34.82 45.73 -11.41
CA VAL A 5 -35.39 44.90 -10.35
C VAL A 5 -36.51 44.00 -10.87
N GLY A 6 -37.20 44.37 -11.96
CA GLY A 6 -38.26 43.56 -12.58
C GLY A 6 -37.74 42.27 -13.23
N ALA A 7 -36.55 42.32 -13.84
CA ALA A 7 -35.90 41.16 -14.44
C ALA A 7 -35.34 40.16 -13.40
N ILE A 8 -35.12 40.60 -12.16
CA ILE A 8 -34.67 39.76 -11.04
C ILE A 8 -35.87 39.08 -10.37
N VAL A 9 -37.00 39.78 -10.21
CA VAL A 9 -38.22 39.22 -9.62
C VAL A 9 -38.87 38.18 -10.55
N GLY A 10 -38.94 38.43 -11.87
CA GLY A 10 -39.44 37.44 -12.83
C GLY A 10 -38.58 36.17 -12.92
N ARG A 11 -37.25 36.29 -12.69
CA ARG A 11 -36.33 35.13 -12.61
C ARG A 11 -36.31 34.42 -11.25
N LEU A 12 -36.93 35.01 -10.23
CA LEU A 12 -37.14 34.40 -8.91
C LEU A 12 -38.47 33.65 -8.85
N GLU A 13 -39.53 34.16 -9.48
CA GLU A 13 -40.83 33.48 -9.55
C GLU A 13 -40.80 32.24 -10.46
N LEU A 14 -40.21 32.33 -11.66
CA LEU A 14 -40.01 31.15 -12.52
C LEU A 14 -39.10 30.08 -11.89
N ARG A 15 -38.21 30.49 -10.97
CA ARG A 15 -37.42 29.57 -10.17
C ARG A 15 -38.20 29.00 -9.00
N LYS A 16 -39.25 29.65 -8.51
CA LYS A 16 -40.07 29.13 -7.42
C LYS A 16 -40.94 27.97 -7.88
N ASP A 17 -41.49 28.04 -9.10
CA ASP A 17 -42.26 26.94 -9.67
C ASP A 17 -41.36 25.75 -10.03
N GLN A 18 -40.15 26.01 -10.54
CA GLN A 18 -39.15 24.98 -10.79
C GLN A 18 -38.54 24.45 -9.48
N TRP A 19 -38.43 25.27 -8.44
CA TRP A 19 -37.97 24.86 -7.12
C TRP A 19 -39.04 24.07 -6.40
N ASP A 20 -40.32 24.44 -6.48
CA ASP A 20 -41.45 23.70 -5.91
C ASP A 20 -41.72 22.41 -6.68
N ALA A 21 -41.50 22.39 -8.01
CA ALA A 21 -41.48 21.16 -8.80
C ALA A 21 -40.26 20.28 -8.45
N SER A 22 -39.09 20.89 -8.21
CA SER A 22 -37.87 20.17 -7.80
C SER A 22 -37.94 19.70 -6.36
N ILE A 23 -38.62 20.41 -5.46
CA ILE A 23 -38.87 20.07 -4.06
C ILE A 23 -40.02 19.07 -3.97
N LYS A 24 -41.04 19.13 -4.83
CA LYS A 24 -42.03 18.05 -4.99
C LYS A 24 -41.40 16.81 -5.61
N LYS A 25 -40.48 16.94 -6.56
CA LYS A 25 -39.70 15.82 -7.11
C LYS A 25 -38.74 15.26 -6.08
N VAL A 26 -38.10 16.10 -5.27
CA VAL A 26 -37.27 15.73 -4.13
C VAL A 26 -38.10 15.21 -2.95
N GLN A 27 -39.38 15.56 -2.78
CA GLN A 27 -40.29 15.01 -1.74
C GLN A 27 -40.97 13.71 -2.20
N ALA A 28 -41.29 13.57 -3.48
CA ALA A 28 -41.66 12.31 -4.11
C ALA A 28 -40.44 11.36 -4.12
N ASP A 29 -39.26 11.90 -4.41
CA ASP A 29 -37.98 11.23 -4.22
C ASP A 29 -37.54 11.18 -2.76
N GLN A 30 -38.13 11.89 -1.81
CA GLN A 30 -37.88 11.71 -0.37
C GLN A 30 -38.69 10.52 0.14
N ARG A 31 -39.86 10.26 -0.44
CA ARG A 31 -40.54 8.97 -0.26
C ARG A 31 -39.77 7.82 -0.95
N SER A 32 -38.99 8.10 -2.00
CA SER A 32 -38.10 7.12 -2.65
C SER A 32 -36.68 7.03 -2.02
N LEU A 33 -36.17 8.09 -1.38
CA LEU A 33 -34.84 8.26 -0.75
C LEU A 33 -34.87 8.04 0.76
N SER A 34 -35.93 8.39 1.49
CA SER A 34 -36.21 7.74 2.77
C SER A 34 -36.46 6.26 2.54
N GLY A 35 -36.99 5.89 1.36
CA GLY A 35 -36.95 4.53 0.85
C GLY A 35 -35.52 4.00 0.60
N MET A 36 -34.59 4.76 -0.01
CA MET A 36 -33.27 4.28 -0.45
C MET A 36 -32.16 4.39 0.63
N VAL A 37 -32.24 5.39 1.51
CA VAL A 37 -31.30 5.68 2.61
C VAL A 37 -31.72 4.98 3.91
N LEU A 38 -33.02 4.72 4.15
CA LEU A 38 -33.43 3.72 5.15
C LEU A 38 -33.30 2.29 4.62
N ARG A 39 -33.27 2.05 3.29
CA ARG A 39 -32.83 0.77 2.72
C ARG A 39 -31.31 0.56 2.85
N ASN A 40 -30.49 1.62 2.77
CA ASN A 40 -29.03 1.48 2.87
C ASN A 40 -28.44 1.63 4.28
N SER A 41 -29.10 2.32 5.23
CA SER A 41 -28.64 2.32 6.65
C SER A 41 -29.20 1.14 7.46
N GLN A 42 -30.30 0.52 7.03
CA GLN A 42 -30.66 -0.83 7.48
C GLN A 42 -29.84 -1.91 6.79
N GLN A 43 -29.25 -1.70 5.60
CA GLN A 43 -28.24 -2.62 5.07
C GLN A 43 -26.91 -2.49 5.81
N PHE A 44 -26.48 -1.31 6.24
CA PHE A 44 -25.28 -1.17 7.08
C PHE A 44 -25.48 -1.72 8.50
N LYS A 45 -26.65 -1.46 9.11
CA LYS A 45 -27.03 -2.07 10.40
C LYS A 45 -27.48 -3.53 10.30
N ARG A 46 -27.78 -4.06 9.10
CA ARG A 46 -27.91 -5.50 8.86
C ARG A 46 -26.54 -6.10 8.61
N MET A 47 -25.65 -5.53 7.81
CA MET A 47 -24.31 -6.08 7.55
C MET A 47 -23.47 -6.21 8.84
N GLY A 48 -23.61 -5.25 9.78
CA GLY A 48 -23.01 -5.35 11.11
C GLY A 48 -23.81 -6.13 12.16
N ARG A 49 -25.02 -6.63 11.85
CA ARG A 49 -25.92 -7.34 12.81
C ARG A 49 -26.42 -8.70 12.29
N SER A 50 -26.22 -9.02 11.01
CA SER A 50 -26.37 -10.33 10.38
C SER A 50 -25.20 -11.25 10.70
N MET A 51 -24.18 -10.73 11.37
CA MET A 51 -23.13 -11.51 11.99
C MET A 51 -23.40 -11.83 13.47
N THR A 52 -24.49 -11.35 14.09
CA THR A 52 -24.62 -11.41 15.56
C THR A 52 -25.91 -12.04 16.12
N ILE A 53 -26.96 -12.34 15.37
CA ILE A 53 -28.17 -12.97 15.99
C ILE A 53 -28.77 -14.06 15.11
N ALA A 54 -28.63 -15.30 15.57
CA ALA A 54 -29.41 -16.47 15.14
C ALA A 54 -30.88 -16.36 15.57
N GLY A 55 -31.80 -16.91 14.76
CA GLY A 55 -33.15 -17.28 15.17
C GLY A 55 -34.29 -16.72 14.31
N THR A 56 -34.97 -17.60 13.57
CA THR A 56 -36.30 -17.43 12.91
C THR A 56 -36.39 -16.73 11.53
N ALA A 57 -35.99 -17.44 10.46
CA ALA A 57 -36.67 -17.47 9.14
C ALA A 57 -36.00 -18.53 8.21
N VAL A 58 -36.56 -19.75 8.13
CA VAL A 58 -35.82 -20.96 7.68
C VAL A 58 -36.04 -21.37 6.21
N VAL A 59 -36.97 -20.80 5.44
CA VAL A 59 -37.32 -21.46 4.15
C VAL A 59 -36.57 -20.93 2.91
N GLY A 60 -36.06 -19.70 2.92
CA GLY A 60 -35.28 -19.11 1.80
C GLY A 60 -33.78 -18.96 2.05
N THR A 61 -33.33 -19.19 3.28
CA THR A 61 -31.97 -18.91 3.76
C THR A 61 -31.00 -20.09 3.56
N VAL A 62 -31.50 -21.33 3.53
CA VAL A 62 -30.68 -22.53 3.33
C VAL A 62 -29.96 -22.50 1.98
N GLY A 63 -30.64 -22.13 0.89
CA GLY A 63 -30.03 -22.08 -0.44
C GLY A 63 -28.90 -21.05 -0.57
N ILE A 64 -29.06 -19.88 0.04
CA ILE A 64 -28.03 -18.81 0.05
C ILE A 64 -26.85 -19.21 0.94
N MET A 65 -27.11 -19.81 2.10
CA MET A 65 -26.05 -20.31 2.98
C MET A 65 -25.27 -21.44 2.31
N VAL A 66 -25.96 -22.45 1.75
CA VAL A 66 -25.34 -23.55 1.01
C VAL A 66 -24.52 -23.03 -0.16
N HIS A 67 -25.01 -22.05 -0.91
CA HIS A 67 -24.24 -21.44 -1.99
C HIS A 67 -23.00 -20.70 -1.46
N ALA A 68 -23.12 -19.92 -0.38
CA ALA A 68 -21.98 -19.23 0.22
C ALA A 68 -20.91 -20.22 0.72
N PHE A 69 -21.31 -21.26 1.45
CA PHE A 69 -20.43 -22.36 1.86
C PHE A 69 -19.80 -23.05 0.65
N ALA A 70 -20.59 -23.42 -0.36
CA ALA A 70 -20.06 -24.07 -1.57
C ALA A 70 -19.05 -23.18 -2.31
N THR A 71 -19.29 -21.87 -2.41
CA THR A 71 -18.32 -20.95 -3.04
C THR A 71 -17.06 -20.74 -2.21
N PHE A 72 -17.16 -20.81 -0.88
CA PHE A 72 -16.02 -20.76 0.03
C PHE A 72 -15.18 -22.04 -0.08
N ASP A 73 -15.83 -23.20 0.03
CA ASP A 73 -15.18 -24.51 -0.11
C ASP A 73 -14.52 -24.66 -1.48
N HIS A 74 -15.16 -24.16 -2.53
CA HIS A 74 -14.56 -24.13 -3.87
C HIS A 74 -13.29 -23.28 -3.91
N ALA A 75 -13.32 -22.06 -3.35
CA ALA A 75 -12.13 -21.20 -3.29
C ALA A 75 -11.00 -21.80 -2.43
N MET A 76 -11.36 -22.50 -1.35
CA MET A 76 -10.42 -23.24 -0.52
C MET A 76 -9.79 -24.39 -1.30
N ASN A 77 -10.59 -25.20 -1.98
CA ASN A 77 -10.12 -26.31 -2.80
C ASN A 77 -9.18 -25.85 -3.93
N GLU A 78 -9.49 -24.73 -4.60
CA GLU A 78 -8.59 -24.14 -5.59
C GLU A 78 -7.25 -23.72 -4.99
N SER A 79 -7.24 -23.19 -3.77
CA SER A 79 -6.01 -22.75 -3.09
C SER A 79 -5.18 -23.93 -2.61
N LEU A 80 -5.84 -24.95 -2.03
CA LEU A 80 -5.21 -26.19 -1.58
C LEU A 80 -4.58 -26.98 -2.74
N ALA A 81 -5.16 -26.90 -3.94
CA ALA A 81 -4.63 -27.57 -5.13
C ALA A 81 -3.20 -27.13 -5.50
N ILE A 82 -2.78 -25.92 -5.13
CA ILE A 82 -1.40 -25.44 -5.33
C ILE A 82 -0.49 -25.80 -4.15
N MET A 83 -1.03 -25.88 -2.94
CA MET A 83 -0.25 -26.13 -1.72
C MET A 83 0.16 -27.60 -1.53
N GLY A 84 -0.40 -28.53 -2.30
CA GLY A 84 -0.06 -29.95 -2.24
C GLY A 84 -0.69 -30.66 -1.02
N ASP A 85 0.08 -31.54 -0.37
CA ASP A 85 -0.40 -32.33 0.77
C ASP A 85 -0.55 -31.47 2.04
N VAL A 86 -1.76 -30.95 2.23
CA VAL A 86 -2.18 -30.23 3.44
C VAL A 86 -3.02 -31.16 4.32
N SER A 87 -2.67 -31.29 5.61
CA SER A 87 -3.44 -32.13 6.55
C SER A 87 -4.85 -31.56 6.77
N ASP A 88 -5.79 -32.41 7.20
CA ASP A 88 -7.17 -31.96 7.43
C ASP A 88 -7.26 -30.94 8.58
N GLU A 89 -6.39 -31.05 9.58
CA GLU A 89 -6.24 -30.05 10.64
C GLU A 89 -5.78 -28.70 10.06
N MET A 90 -4.78 -28.71 9.18
CA MET A 90 -4.27 -27.48 8.56
C MET A 90 -5.29 -26.85 7.62
N LYS A 91 -6.07 -27.64 6.87
CA LYS A 91 -7.20 -27.14 6.07
C LYS A 91 -8.24 -26.44 6.94
N LYS A 92 -8.53 -27.01 8.11
CA LYS A 92 -9.43 -26.41 9.09
C LYS A 92 -8.87 -25.08 9.63
N ASP A 93 -7.58 -25.03 9.98
CA ASP A 93 -6.94 -23.81 10.45
C ASP A 93 -6.95 -22.70 9.39
N MET A 94 -6.73 -23.06 8.11
CA MET A 94 -6.88 -22.14 6.98
C MET A 94 -8.31 -21.61 6.85
N ALA A 95 -9.30 -22.50 6.92
CA ALA A 95 -10.70 -22.10 6.84
C ALA A 95 -11.09 -21.16 8.01
N ASP A 96 -10.69 -21.52 9.23
CA ASP A 96 -10.97 -20.75 10.45
C ASP A 96 -10.31 -19.36 10.37
N ALA A 97 -9.07 -19.26 9.89
CA ALA A 97 -8.38 -17.98 9.72
C ALA A 97 -9.03 -17.09 8.64
N ALA A 98 -9.46 -17.65 7.51
CA ALA A 98 -10.20 -16.92 6.48
C ALA A 98 -11.56 -16.41 6.99
N LEU A 99 -12.29 -17.24 7.74
CA LEU A 99 -13.56 -16.85 8.37
C LEU A 99 -13.34 -15.76 9.41
N GLU A 100 -12.35 -15.90 10.28
CA GLU A 100 -12.01 -14.90 11.29
C GLU A 100 -11.68 -13.54 10.64
N MET A 101 -10.83 -13.55 9.62
CA MET A 101 -10.43 -12.33 8.92
C MET A 101 -11.57 -11.67 8.15
N SER A 102 -12.58 -12.42 7.70
CA SER A 102 -13.77 -11.85 7.07
C SER A 102 -14.61 -11.00 8.04
N THR A 103 -14.46 -11.25 9.35
CA THR A 103 -15.11 -10.45 10.39
C THR A 103 -14.32 -9.20 10.78
N LYS A 104 -13.04 -9.14 10.40
CA LYS A 104 -12.08 -8.10 10.80
C LYS A 104 -11.70 -7.16 9.65
N THR A 105 -12.07 -7.51 8.43
CA THR A 105 -11.70 -6.76 7.21
C THR A 105 -12.89 -6.57 6.30
N VAL A 106 -12.71 -5.79 5.24
CA VAL A 106 -13.75 -5.55 4.23
C VAL A 106 -13.94 -6.71 3.25
N TYR A 107 -13.08 -7.73 3.28
CA TYR A 107 -13.08 -8.83 2.32
C TYR A 107 -13.98 -9.99 2.79
N SER A 108 -14.68 -10.60 1.85
CA SER A 108 -15.50 -11.77 2.14
C SER A 108 -14.64 -13.00 2.47
N ALA A 109 -15.22 -13.96 3.19
CA ALA A 109 -14.57 -15.24 3.47
C ALA A 109 -14.11 -15.96 2.20
N LYS A 110 -14.87 -15.85 1.09
CA LYS A 110 -14.50 -16.42 -0.21
C LYS A 110 -13.24 -15.77 -0.77
N GLU A 111 -13.13 -14.44 -0.72
CA GLU A 111 -11.95 -13.72 -1.20
C GLU A 111 -10.71 -14.06 -0.36
N LEU A 112 -10.88 -14.14 0.96
CA LEU A 112 -9.81 -14.52 1.89
C LEU A 112 -9.38 -15.98 1.68
N ALA A 113 -10.32 -16.90 1.49
CA ALA A 113 -10.02 -18.28 1.10
C ALA A 113 -9.25 -18.33 -0.21
N LYS A 114 -9.66 -17.56 -1.23
CA LYS A 114 -8.96 -17.48 -2.51
C LYS A 114 -7.57 -16.85 -2.37
N SER A 115 -7.33 -15.99 -1.39
CA SER A 115 -6.00 -15.38 -1.22
C SER A 115 -4.91 -16.37 -0.85
N TYR A 116 -5.27 -17.54 -0.32
CA TYR A 116 -4.33 -18.64 -0.14
C TYR A 116 -3.71 -19.12 -1.45
N PHE A 117 -4.45 -19.07 -2.57
CA PHE A 117 -3.89 -19.33 -3.89
C PHE A 117 -2.75 -18.35 -4.23
N TYR A 118 -2.91 -17.06 -3.92
CA TYR A 118 -1.89 -16.04 -4.20
C TYR A 118 -0.68 -16.22 -3.28
N LEU A 119 -0.92 -16.46 -1.99
CA LEU A 119 0.14 -16.73 -1.00
C LEU A 119 0.95 -17.99 -1.37
N ALA A 120 0.27 -19.06 -1.80
CA ALA A 120 0.92 -20.26 -2.31
C ALA A 120 1.72 -20.00 -3.59
N SER A 121 1.18 -19.18 -4.50
CA SER A 121 1.86 -18.78 -5.73
C SER A 121 3.11 -17.94 -5.46
N ALA A 122 3.11 -17.16 -4.38
CA ALA A 122 4.28 -16.46 -3.85
C ALA A 122 5.26 -17.38 -3.10
N GLY A 123 5.01 -18.70 -3.08
CA GLY A 123 5.90 -19.72 -2.52
C GLY A 123 5.73 -19.99 -1.03
N MET A 124 4.62 -19.55 -0.42
CA MET A 124 4.31 -19.84 0.99
C MET A 124 3.61 -21.19 1.14
N ASP A 125 4.02 -21.97 2.14
CA ASP A 125 3.28 -23.16 2.56
C ASP A 125 2.00 -22.78 3.33
N ALA A 126 1.19 -23.79 3.71
CA ALA A 126 -0.06 -23.56 4.43
C ALA A 126 0.14 -22.85 5.79
N ALA A 127 1.18 -23.20 6.55
CA ALA A 127 1.44 -22.61 7.86
C ALA A 127 1.89 -21.14 7.75
N GLN A 128 2.74 -20.84 6.78
CA GLN A 128 3.13 -19.48 6.43
C GLN A 128 1.92 -18.67 5.94
N SER A 129 1.08 -19.28 5.11
CA SER A 129 -0.09 -18.64 4.52
C SER A 129 -1.13 -18.26 5.57
N ILE A 130 -1.41 -19.11 6.56
CA ILE A 130 -2.30 -18.80 7.69
C ILE A 130 -1.80 -17.55 8.44
N LYS A 131 -0.48 -17.45 8.67
CA LYS A 131 0.11 -16.31 9.38
C LYS A 131 0.18 -15.04 8.53
N ALA A 132 0.35 -15.18 7.21
CA ALA A 132 0.44 -14.07 6.27
C ALA A 132 -0.94 -13.46 5.95
N LEU A 133 -2.00 -14.27 5.93
CA LEU A 133 -3.35 -13.85 5.56
C LEU A 133 -3.81 -12.58 6.32
N PRO A 134 -3.69 -12.48 7.66
CA PRO A 134 -4.08 -11.27 8.37
C PRO A 134 -3.29 -10.02 7.99
N VAL A 135 -2.02 -10.18 7.64
CA VAL A 135 -1.11 -9.09 7.26
C VAL A 135 -1.51 -8.58 5.87
N VAL A 136 -1.63 -9.48 4.91
CA VAL A 136 -2.06 -9.15 3.53
C VAL A 136 -3.45 -8.52 3.53
N ALA A 137 -4.42 -9.07 4.26
CA ALA A 137 -5.77 -8.52 4.26
C ALA A 137 -5.83 -7.10 4.85
N LYS A 138 -5.04 -6.82 5.90
CA LYS A 138 -4.94 -5.45 6.47
C LYS A 138 -4.20 -4.51 5.54
N PHE A 139 -3.11 -4.96 4.92
CA PHE A 139 -2.37 -4.20 3.93
C PHE A 139 -3.25 -3.84 2.72
N ALA A 140 -4.00 -4.82 2.21
CA ALA A 140 -4.97 -4.65 1.14
C ALA A 140 -6.01 -3.59 1.51
N GLN A 141 -6.56 -3.66 2.73
CA GLN A 141 -7.53 -2.68 3.21
C GLN A 141 -6.93 -1.28 3.34
N ALA A 142 -5.69 -1.16 3.84
CA ALA A 142 -4.99 0.11 3.99
C ALA A 142 -4.63 0.75 2.64
N GLY A 143 -4.26 -0.08 1.65
CA GLY A 143 -3.97 0.35 0.29
C GLY A 143 -5.20 0.48 -0.62
N THR A 144 -6.36 0.01 -0.19
CA THR A 144 -7.57 -0.16 -1.02
C THR A 144 -7.32 -1.05 -2.25
N PHE A 145 -6.66 -2.19 -2.03
CA PHE A 145 -6.33 -3.17 -3.05
C PHE A 145 -7.31 -4.35 -3.03
N ASP A 146 -7.36 -5.12 -4.12
CA ASP A 146 -7.80 -6.50 -4.03
C ASP A 146 -6.70 -7.36 -3.34
N LEU A 147 -7.07 -8.55 -2.86
CA LEU A 147 -6.15 -9.43 -2.13
C LEU A 147 -5.03 -9.99 -3.02
N ALA A 148 -5.22 -10.10 -4.33
CA ALA A 148 -4.17 -10.57 -5.24
C ALA A 148 -3.07 -9.51 -5.34
N THR A 149 -3.45 -8.28 -5.70
CA THR A 149 -2.56 -7.13 -5.78
C THR A 149 -1.83 -6.90 -4.45
N ALA A 150 -2.53 -6.98 -3.33
CA ALA A 150 -1.92 -6.84 -2.01
C ALA A 150 -0.91 -7.94 -1.68
N THR A 151 -1.20 -9.18 -2.08
CA THR A 151 -0.26 -10.30 -1.92
C THR A 151 0.98 -10.03 -2.74
N ASP A 152 0.83 -9.82 -4.05
CA ASP A 152 1.95 -9.62 -4.98
C ASP A 152 2.85 -8.47 -4.53
N LEU A 153 2.30 -7.29 -4.27
CA LEU A 153 3.08 -6.13 -3.86
C LEU A 153 3.88 -6.38 -2.57
N LEU A 154 3.27 -7.07 -1.60
CA LEU A 154 3.89 -7.26 -0.29
C LEU A 154 4.92 -8.39 -0.32
N THR A 155 4.63 -9.50 -1.00
CA THR A 155 5.57 -10.63 -1.12
C THR A 155 6.73 -10.33 -2.07
N ASP A 156 6.49 -9.57 -3.13
CA ASP A 156 7.56 -9.12 -4.04
C ASP A 156 8.48 -8.13 -3.34
N ALA A 157 7.93 -7.17 -2.58
CA ALA A 157 8.73 -6.24 -1.80
C ALA A 157 9.55 -6.97 -0.73
N GLN A 158 8.93 -7.91 0.01
CA GLN A 158 9.62 -8.74 0.99
C GLN A 158 10.79 -9.51 0.36
N THR A 159 10.54 -10.16 -0.78
CA THR A 159 11.54 -10.96 -1.48
C THR A 159 12.67 -10.09 -2.02
N ALA A 160 12.35 -8.95 -2.63
CA ALA A 160 13.35 -8.02 -3.18
C ALA A 160 14.23 -7.38 -2.09
N LEU A 161 13.73 -7.28 -0.86
CA LEU A 161 14.49 -6.83 0.32
C LEU A 161 15.29 -7.96 0.98
N GLY A 162 15.20 -9.20 0.49
CA GLY A 162 15.85 -10.35 1.10
C GLY A 162 15.26 -10.75 2.46
N LEU A 163 14.00 -10.37 2.73
CA LEU A 163 13.34 -10.56 4.03
C LEU A 163 12.44 -11.80 4.07
N SER A 164 12.48 -12.66 3.06
CA SER A 164 11.73 -13.92 3.03
C SER A 164 12.37 -14.96 3.96
N SER A 165 11.57 -15.63 4.79
CA SER A 165 12.07 -16.69 5.70
C SER A 165 11.24 -17.97 5.57
N LYS A 166 11.90 -19.13 5.73
CA LYS A 166 11.23 -20.43 5.84
C LYS A 166 10.58 -20.64 7.21
N ASN A 167 11.00 -19.90 8.23
CA ASN A 167 10.32 -19.91 9.51
C ASN A 167 9.04 -19.07 9.43
N ALA A 168 7.87 -19.68 9.67
CA ALA A 168 6.59 -19.00 9.49
C ALA A 168 6.38 -17.79 10.42
N VAL A 169 6.98 -17.78 11.63
CA VAL A 169 6.88 -16.65 12.58
C VAL A 169 7.77 -15.50 12.15
N GLU A 170 9.00 -15.79 11.76
CA GLU A 170 9.93 -14.78 11.25
C GLU A 170 9.43 -14.19 9.92
N ASN A 171 8.95 -15.04 9.01
CA ASN A 171 8.37 -14.59 7.74
C ASN A 171 7.19 -13.65 7.96
N GLN A 172 6.31 -13.97 8.92
CA GLN A 172 5.20 -13.11 9.30
C GLN A 172 5.70 -11.77 9.86
N LYS A 173 6.70 -11.78 10.75
CA LYS A 173 7.27 -10.56 11.33
C LYS A 173 7.82 -9.64 10.22
N ASN A 174 8.60 -10.20 9.31
CA ASN A 174 9.19 -9.46 8.19
C ASN A 174 8.12 -8.89 7.25
N LEU A 175 7.08 -9.67 6.97
CA LEU A 175 5.94 -9.22 6.16
C LEU A 175 5.17 -8.07 6.83
N ILE A 176 5.00 -8.11 8.16
CA ILE A 176 4.41 -7.01 8.95
C ILE A 176 5.27 -5.76 8.82
N GLU A 177 6.59 -5.89 8.97
CA GLU A 177 7.51 -4.76 8.89
C GLU A 177 7.45 -4.06 7.52
N VAL A 178 7.46 -4.83 6.42
CA VAL A 178 7.31 -4.28 5.07
C VAL A 178 5.96 -3.58 4.90
N SER A 179 4.87 -4.19 5.36
CA SER A 179 3.52 -3.61 5.31
C SER A 179 3.46 -2.30 6.08
N ASP A 180 3.93 -2.29 7.32
CA ASP A 180 3.85 -1.14 8.22
C ASP A 180 4.67 0.03 7.68
N VAL A 181 5.87 -0.22 7.15
CA VAL A 181 6.70 0.84 6.56
C VAL A 181 6.03 1.45 5.31
N LEU A 182 5.49 0.62 4.42
CA LEU A 182 4.80 1.09 3.21
C LEU A 182 3.54 1.89 3.53
N VAL A 183 2.71 1.39 4.46
CA VAL A 183 1.49 2.07 4.89
C VAL A 183 1.83 3.36 5.63
N LYS A 184 2.87 3.34 6.48
CA LYS A 184 3.30 4.52 7.23
C LYS A 184 3.83 5.61 6.30
N ALA A 185 4.61 5.25 5.29
CA ALA A 185 5.14 6.20 4.31
C ALA A 185 4.03 7.00 3.61
N ASN A 186 2.92 6.35 3.24
CA ASN A 186 1.74 7.01 2.68
C ASN A 186 1.08 8.03 3.63
N THR A 187 1.23 7.87 4.95
CA THR A 187 0.72 8.87 5.91
C THR A 187 1.64 10.07 6.11
N LEU A 188 2.91 9.95 5.70
CA LEU A 188 3.95 10.94 5.97
C LEU A 188 4.36 11.75 4.73
N ALA A 189 4.13 11.22 3.54
CA ALA A 189 4.55 11.83 2.29
C ALA A 189 3.45 11.79 1.23
N ASN A 190 3.60 12.63 0.21
CA ASN A 190 2.64 12.75 -0.88
C ASN A 190 2.73 11.58 -1.88
N ALA A 191 2.54 10.32 -1.48
CA ALA A 191 2.45 9.18 -2.39
C ALA A 191 1.57 8.07 -1.80
N SER A 192 0.89 7.30 -2.65
CA SER A 192 0.05 6.20 -2.21
C SER A 192 0.87 4.99 -1.77
N VAL A 193 0.25 4.08 -1.00
CA VAL A 193 0.84 2.76 -0.68
C VAL A 193 1.30 2.04 -1.94
N LEU A 194 0.48 2.08 -3.01
CA LEU A 194 0.82 1.48 -4.31
C LEU A 194 2.12 2.07 -4.87
N GLN A 195 2.26 3.39 -4.86
CA GLN A 195 3.44 4.07 -5.38
C GLN A 195 4.70 3.74 -4.56
N PHE A 196 4.58 3.57 -3.24
CA PHE A 196 5.71 3.09 -2.44
C PHE A 196 6.04 1.63 -2.74
N SER A 197 5.04 0.75 -2.84
CA SER A 197 5.25 -0.65 -3.20
C SER A 197 5.91 -0.78 -4.57
N GLU A 198 5.39 -0.10 -5.60
CA GLU A 198 5.98 -0.05 -6.95
C GLU A 198 7.41 0.45 -6.95
N SER A 199 7.75 1.40 -6.07
CA SER A 199 9.12 1.91 -5.98
C SER A 199 10.08 0.86 -5.41
N LEU A 200 9.66 0.11 -4.38
CA LEU A 200 10.46 -0.96 -3.78
C LEU A 200 10.62 -2.15 -4.72
N THR A 201 9.52 -2.61 -5.32
CA THR A 201 9.53 -3.73 -6.27
C THR A 201 10.25 -3.37 -7.57
N ASN A 202 10.34 -2.09 -7.93
CA ASN A 202 11.14 -1.61 -9.06
C ASN A 202 12.54 -1.11 -8.66
N LYS A 203 13.44 -2.06 -8.42
CA LYS A 203 14.91 -1.89 -8.22
C LYS A 203 15.36 -1.28 -6.89
N ALA A 204 14.55 -0.47 -6.20
CA ALA A 204 15.01 0.19 -4.97
C ALA A 204 15.38 -0.82 -3.88
N ALA A 205 14.54 -1.83 -3.64
CA ALA A 205 14.81 -2.86 -2.65
C ALA A 205 16.13 -3.60 -2.94
N ALA A 206 16.31 -4.07 -4.17
CA ALA A 206 17.54 -4.74 -4.58
C ALA A 206 18.78 -3.84 -4.45
N ALA A 207 18.64 -2.55 -4.76
CA ALA A 207 19.74 -1.59 -4.61
C ALA A 207 20.12 -1.39 -3.14
N LEU A 208 19.15 -1.30 -2.24
CA LEU A 208 19.38 -1.19 -0.79
C LEU A 208 20.10 -2.44 -0.25
N VAL A 209 19.62 -3.63 -0.64
CA VAL A 209 20.26 -4.90 -0.25
C VAL A 209 21.70 -4.96 -0.73
N ASN A 210 21.97 -4.56 -1.98
CA ASN A 210 23.34 -4.57 -2.53
C ASN A 210 24.32 -3.67 -1.79
N VAL A 211 23.84 -2.60 -1.13
CA VAL A 211 24.67 -1.70 -0.32
C VAL A 211 24.50 -1.92 1.18
N ASN A 212 23.86 -3.02 1.58
CA ASN A 212 23.56 -3.37 2.97
C ASN A 212 22.89 -2.21 3.72
N LYS A 213 21.81 -1.67 3.14
CA LYS A 213 20.99 -0.61 3.73
C LYS A 213 19.60 -1.13 4.07
N GLU A 214 19.10 -0.62 5.17
CA GLU A 214 17.80 -0.99 5.70
C GLU A 214 16.66 -0.39 4.87
N MET A 215 15.53 -1.09 4.83
CA MET A 215 14.35 -0.66 4.08
C MET A 215 13.88 0.75 4.49
N TYR A 216 13.90 1.07 5.79
CA TYR A 216 13.40 2.35 6.29
C TYR A 216 14.21 3.55 5.77
N GLU A 217 15.51 3.40 5.56
CA GLU A 217 16.36 4.46 5.00
C GLU A 217 15.96 4.74 3.55
N GLY A 218 15.79 3.67 2.76
CA GLY A 218 15.36 3.79 1.38
C GLY A 218 13.96 4.39 1.25
N VAL A 219 13.01 3.94 2.09
CA VAL A 219 11.64 4.47 2.09
C VAL A 219 11.60 5.93 2.55
N ALA A 220 12.47 6.36 3.46
CA ALA A 220 12.61 7.77 3.82
C ALA A 220 13.06 8.64 2.63
N VAL A 221 14.01 8.15 1.81
CA VAL A 221 14.41 8.85 0.57
C VAL A 221 13.26 8.89 -0.43
N LEU A 222 12.53 7.78 -0.59
CA LEU A 222 11.36 7.71 -1.48
C LEU A 222 10.25 8.67 -1.04
N ALA A 223 10.04 8.82 0.28
CA ALA A 223 9.13 9.80 0.84
C ALA A 223 9.54 11.24 0.49
N ALA A 224 10.83 11.57 0.64
CA ALA A 224 11.36 12.87 0.24
C ALA A 224 11.21 13.13 -1.27
N TYR A 225 11.40 12.10 -2.12
CA TYR A 225 11.12 12.19 -3.56
C TYR A 225 9.63 12.42 -3.84
N ALA A 226 8.74 11.74 -3.13
CA ALA A 226 7.30 11.87 -3.30
C ALA A 226 6.80 13.29 -3.01
N ASP A 227 7.35 13.94 -1.98
CA ASP A 227 7.05 15.34 -1.64
C ASP A 227 7.53 16.34 -2.71
N LYS A 228 8.45 15.91 -3.58
CA LYS A 228 8.89 16.66 -4.77
C LYS A 228 8.22 16.17 -6.07
N GLY A 229 7.19 15.34 -5.96
CA GLY A 229 6.41 14.86 -7.10
C GLY A 229 7.02 13.67 -7.85
N VAL A 230 8.10 13.07 -7.33
CA VAL A 230 8.77 11.92 -7.93
C VAL A 230 8.30 10.67 -7.18
N LYS A 231 7.47 9.85 -7.80
CA LYS A 231 6.73 8.77 -7.14
C LYS A 231 6.81 7.46 -7.92
N GLY A 232 6.38 6.36 -7.31
CA GLY A 232 6.24 5.08 -8.00
C GLY A 232 7.58 4.54 -8.51
N GLN A 233 7.50 3.82 -9.63
CA GLN A 233 8.65 3.22 -10.30
C GLN A 233 9.79 4.21 -10.62
N ILE A 234 9.47 5.46 -10.94
CA ILE A 234 10.48 6.50 -11.24
C ILE A 234 11.30 6.81 -9.98
N ALA A 235 10.65 6.92 -8.82
CA ALA A 235 11.33 7.13 -7.55
C ALA A 235 12.25 5.95 -7.22
N GLY A 236 11.77 4.71 -7.42
CA GLY A 236 12.58 3.51 -7.21
C GLY A 236 13.83 3.45 -8.09
N SER A 237 13.67 3.76 -9.38
CA SER A 237 14.79 3.83 -10.32
C SER A 237 15.79 4.94 -9.95
N ARG A 238 15.32 6.10 -9.49
CA ARG A 238 16.20 7.20 -9.07
C ARG A 238 16.96 6.85 -7.80
N LEU A 239 16.34 6.20 -6.82
CA LEU A 239 17.03 5.73 -5.63
C LEU A 239 18.12 4.72 -5.99
N ALA A 240 17.81 3.73 -6.84
CA ALA A 240 18.81 2.77 -7.31
C ALA A 240 19.98 3.44 -8.04
N MET A 241 19.69 4.42 -8.91
CA MET A 241 20.72 5.21 -9.59
C MET A 241 21.55 6.05 -8.62
N MET A 242 20.92 6.67 -7.61
CA MET A 242 21.60 7.46 -6.59
C MET A 242 22.61 6.60 -5.82
N LEU A 243 22.19 5.44 -5.32
CA LEU A 243 23.06 4.53 -4.55
C LEU A 243 24.27 4.06 -5.37
N ASN A 244 24.03 3.66 -6.63
CA ASN A 244 25.11 3.25 -7.53
C ASN A 244 26.04 4.42 -7.88
N SER A 245 25.47 5.60 -8.14
CA SER A 245 26.25 6.79 -8.48
C SER A 245 27.12 7.28 -7.32
N LEU A 246 26.63 7.20 -6.09
CA LEU A 246 27.41 7.55 -4.89
C LEU A 246 28.68 6.70 -4.80
N ASP A 247 28.54 5.39 -4.95
CA ASP A 247 29.64 4.45 -4.89
C ASP A 247 30.67 4.66 -6.02
N ILE A 248 30.21 4.84 -7.27
CA ILE A 248 31.10 5.19 -8.39
C ILE A 248 31.80 6.53 -8.15
N ALA A 249 31.06 7.55 -7.72
CA ALA A 249 31.55 8.91 -7.55
C ALA A 249 32.61 8.97 -6.44
N SER A 250 32.34 8.34 -5.30
CA SER A 250 33.27 8.26 -4.16
C SER A 250 34.57 7.55 -4.53
N ARG A 251 34.49 6.43 -5.27
CA ARG A 251 35.70 5.68 -5.69
C ARG A 251 36.54 6.43 -6.72
N LYS A 252 35.90 7.10 -7.69
CA LYS A 252 36.62 7.80 -8.78
C LYS A 252 37.15 9.17 -8.39
N ASN A 253 36.55 9.83 -7.40
CA ASN A 253 36.88 11.20 -7.00
C ASN A 253 37.29 11.26 -5.52
N ARG A 254 38.02 10.24 -5.07
CA ARG A 254 38.36 10.04 -3.65
C ARG A 254 39.00 11.27 -3.01
N GLU A 255 40.01 11.86 -3.67
CA GLU A 255 40.69 13.06 -3.19
C GLU A 255 39.72 14.23 -2.98
N ALA A 256 38.80 14.45 -3.91
CA ALA A 256 37.78 15.49 -3.77
C ALA A 256 36.81 15.20 -2.62
N TRP A 257 36.43 13.94 -2.38
CA TRP A 257 35.62 13.58 -1.22
C TRP A 257 36.36 13.88 0.09
N GLU A 258 37.63 13.47 0.21
CA GLU A 258 38.48 13.69 1.38
C GLU A 258 38.72 15.19 1.65
N GLU A 259 39.06 15.99 0.63
CA GLU A 259 39.24 17.45 0.74
C GLU A 259 37.97 18.18 1.20
N ASN A 260 36.81 17.62 0.86
CA ASN A 260 35.52 18.19 1.25
C ASN A 260 35.01 17.66 2.60
N GLY A 261 35.76 16.77 3.26
CA GLY A 261 35.39 16.18 4.54
C GLY A 261 34.26 15.15 4.43
N LEU A 262 34.08 14.55 3.26
CA LEU A 262 33.03 13.59 2.97
C LEU A 262 33.61 12.17 2.92
N ALA A 263 32.89 11.23 3.49
CA ALA A 263 33.20 9.81 3.42
C ALA A 263 31.93 9.04 3.11
N LEU A 264 31.99 8.13 2.12
CA LEU A 264 30.86 7.25 1.79
C LEU A 264 30.81 6.02 2.73
N PHE A 265 31.98 5.50 3.08
CA PHE A 265 32.14 4.32 3.93
C PHE A 265 32.65 4.73 5.31
N ASP A 266 32.26 3.98 6.34
CA ASP A 266 32.80 4.10 7.68
C ASP A 266 34.15 3.40 7.84
N ALA A 267 34.67 3.35 9.07
CA ALA A 267 35.95 2.73 9.37
C ALA A 267 35.94 1.20 9.21
N GLN A 268 34.76 0.58 9.18
CA GLN A 268 34.54 -0.86 9.00
C GLN A 268 34.38 -1.21 7.51
N GLY A 269 34.29 -0.21 6.63
CA GLY A 269 34.07 -0.39 5.20
C GLY A 269 32.60 -0.54 4.83
N GLU A 270 31.67 -0.31 5.76
CA GLU A 270 30.25 -0.31 5.49
C GLU A 270 29.81 1.06 4.96
N MET A 271 28.87 1.07 4.02
CA MET A 271 28.31 2.34 3.56
C MET A 271 27.64 3.02 4.76
N ARG A 272 27.91 4.30 4.97
CA ARG A 272 27.28 5.09 6.04
C ARG A 272 25.78 5.21 5.82
N SER A 273 25.05 5.63 6.85
CA SER A 273 23.60 5.86 6.74
C SER A 273 23.30 6.88 5.64
N ILE A 274 22.21 6.68 4.90
CA ILE A 274 21.86 7.58 3.80
C ILE A 274 21.55 8.98 4.35
N GLY A 275 20.96 9.04 5.55
CA GLY A 275 20.67 10.28 6.26
C GLY A 275 21.93 11.09 6.58
N ASP A 276 22.97 10.46 7.12
CA ASP A 276 24.22 11.16 7.46
C ASP A 276 24.92 11.67 6.20
N LEU A 277 24.95 10.87 5.12
CA LEU A 277 25.54 11.27 3.84
C LEU A 277 24.84 12.49 3.24
N ILE A 278 23.51 12.51 3.28
CA ILE A 278 22.72 13.67 2.85
C ILE A 278 22.99 14.87 3.76
N GLY A 279 23.03 14.67 5.08
CA GLY A 279 23.31 15.73 6.05
C GLY A 279 24.67 16.38 5.85
N ASP A 280 25.72 15.59 5.64
CA ASP A 280 27.07 16.09 5.37
C ASP A 280 27.12 16.91 4.07
N LEU A 281 26.43 16.45 3.02
CA LEU A 281 26.32 17.19 1.77
C LEU A 281 25.54 18.50 1.94
N GLU A 282 24.45 18.50 2.71
CA GLU A 282 23.68 19.71 3.00
C GLU A 282 24.50 20.75 3.77
N VAL A 283 25.24 20.32 4.80
CA VAL A 283 26.17 21.19 5.55
C VAL A 283 27.23 21.75 4.60
N LYS A 284 27.83 20.89 3.77
CA LYS A 284 28.89 21.31 2.85
C LYS A 284 28.40 22.33 1.81
N LEU A 285 27.20 22.12 1.29
CA LEU A 285 26.64 22.93 0.20
C LEU A 285 25.85 24.15 0.72
N GLY A 286 25.41 24.19 1.97
CA GLY A 286 24.43 25.14 2.49
C GLY A 286 24.76 26.63 2.24
N GLY A 287 26.01 27.03 2.46
CA GLY A 287 26.49 28.41 2.25
C GLY A 287 26.94 28.74 0.83
N MET A 288 26.92 27.77 -0.08
CA MET A 288 27.44 27.93 -1.44
C MET A 288 26.41 28.57 -2.39
N THR A 289 26.88 29.43 -3.28
CA THR A 289 26.10 29.91 -4.44
C THR A 289 25.78 28.75 -5.39
N THR A 290 24.78 28.91 -6.26
CA THR A 290 24.43 27.89 -7.28
C THR A 290 25.63 27.47 -8.13
N LYS A 291 26.49 28.43 -8.52
CA LYS A 291 27.71 28.14 -9.29
C LYS A 291 28.69 27.29 -8.50
N GLN A 292 28.90 27.61 -7.21
CA GLN A 292 29.77 26.84 -6.33
C GLN A 292 29.22 25.43 -6.09
N LYS A 293 27.92 25.30 -5.80
CA LYS A 293 27.26 23.99 -5.65
C LYS A 293 27.46 23.11 -6.86
N SER A 294 27.21 23.64 -8.07
CA SER A 294 27.41 22.90 -9.31
C SER A 294 28.86 22.48 -9.51
N ALA A 295 29.83 23.34 -9.20
CA ALA A 295 31.25 23.02 -9.31
C ALA A 295 31.69 21.95 -8.30
N THR A 296 31.25 22.08 -7.04
CA THR A 296 31.54 21.10 -5.98
C THR A 296 30.93 19.74 -6.29
N LEU A 297 29.66 19.69 -6.70
CA LEU A 297 29.00 18.44 -7.09
C LEU A 297 29.71 17.77 -8.28
N ALA A 298 30.12 18.55 -9.29
CA ALA A 298 30.89 18.02 -10.42
C ALA A 298 32.24 17.45 -9.98
N ALA A 299 32.96 18.15 -9.09
CA ALA A 299 34.24 17.68 -8.53
C ALA A 299 34.07 16.40 -7.69
N LEU A 300 32.96 16.27 -6.98
CA LEU A 300 32.60 15.04 -6.25
C LEU A 300 32.19 13.88 -7.16
N GLY A 301 32.04 14.11 -8.47
CA GLY A 301 31.67 13.10 -9.46
C GLY A 301 30.17 13.01 -9.77
N PHE A 302 29.35 13.88 -9.18
CA PHE A 302 27.92 13.97 -9.50
C PHE A 302 27.73 14.74 -10.81
N THR A 303 27.89 14.03 -11.93
CA THR A 303 27.57 14.59 -13.25
C THR A 303 26.08 14.52 -13.51
N VAL A 304 25.46 15.64 -13.87
CA VAL A 304 24.07 15.66 -14.34
C VAL A 304 24.06 15.00 -15.72
N ARG A 305 23.79 13.70 -15.77
CA ARG A 305 23.37 13.06 -17.02
C ARG A 305 21.87 13.30 -17.13
N THR A 306 21.52 14.35 -17.87
CA THR A 306 20.17 14.54 -18.42
C THR A 306 19.82 13.37 -19.33
#